data_AF-A0A7U9RUG9-F1
#
_entry.id   AF-A0A7U9RUG9-F1
#
_cell.length_a   1.000
_cell.length_b   1.000
_cell.length_c   1.000
_cell.angle_alpha   90.00
_cell.angle_beta   90.00
_cell.angle_gamma   90.00
#
_symmetry.space_group_name_H-M   'P 1'
#
loop_
_entity.id
_entity.type
_entity.pdbx_description
1 polymer ?
#
loop_
_entity_poly.entity_id
_entity_poly.type
_entity_poly.pdbx_seq_one_letter_code
_entity_poly.pdbx_strand_id
1 'polypeptide(L)'
;MYRIAILEKDEAYLERLIIFLKEHHGESFEIYTAKESADWEHLGFKDIEAQAVLFDALFLGEEVAASGGFPQDMVTGYLTERDAVGEQYISKYQSMEQIYRQMIQLCDAGKSSSEQKKEIEVEESSELKKAQDVATGYDLRPKTETISGETYRIYHIGKDQIDKLAVRMMTGNRIKGLPETVYQDGTLKIHITDMINLCEYVQQNNTPKGKERLLKLFSGMLTAALGLDEYMLSADKLMLEPTEIYLNAAQDRAAVPYIPIKGEGQKDVKQCLIEIRDMCSTLIQAMDDSTDVGQVVKEEDPKEEVCIAEEVLEVQDTGVEKEKETKTEELDHPQNNVKEIEKPKTENVPYLIRKRTREKILINRNLFKLGKEVACVDYCIDDNPTVSRNHADIVRKQDGYYLVDKNSLNHSFVNGKKLAADEYRKLENGCLIQLADEVFEFYLKNGKKLTNKKEKQ
;
A
#
# COMPACT_ATOMS: atom_id res chain seq x y z
N MET A 1 -18.31 22.05 -1.67
CA MET A 1 -19.32 21.60 -0.71
C MET A 1 -20.49 20.91 -1.39
N TYR A 2 -20.83 19.74 -0.86
CA TYR A 2 -21.97 18.89 -1.19
C TYR A 2 -22.67 18.54 0.14
N ARG A 3 -24.00 18.58 0.20
CA ARG A 3 -24.78 18.15 1.37
C ARG A 3 -24.99 16.65 1.27
N ILE A 4 -24.38 15.89 2.16
CA ILE A 4 -24.45 14.43 2.14
C ILE A 4 -25.05 13.87 3.43
N ALA A 5 -25.90 12.88 3.28
CA ALA A 5 -26.38 12.06 4.40
C ALA A 5 -25.62 10.73 4.41
N ILE A 6 -25.24 10.26 5.59
CA ILE A 6 -24.61 8.94 5.79
C ILE A 6 -25.44 8.15 6.82
N LEU A 7 -25.96 7.00 6.40
CA LEU A 7 -26.63 6.02 7.25
C LEU A 7 -25.78 4.76 7.33
N GLU A 8 -25.29 4.45 8.53
CA GLU A 8 -24.43 3.30 8.78
C GLU A 8 -24.66 2.79 10.20
N LYS A 9 -24.68 1.46 10.38
CA LYS A 9 -24.92 0.83 11.70
C LYS A 9 -23.65 0.57 12.48
N ASP A 10 -22.51 0.41 11.80
CA ASP A 10 -21.20 0.35 12.44
C ASP A 10 -20.82 1.76 12.93
N GLU A 11 -21.25 2.11 14.15
CA GLU A 11 -21.02 3.43 14.74
C GLU A 11 -19.53 3.80 14.76
N ALA A 12 -18.63 2.83 14.95
CA ALA A 12 -17.18 3.07 15.01
C ALA A 12 -16.60 3.37 13.62
N TYR A 13 -17.12 2.74 12.56
CA TYR A 13 -16.80 3.11 11.19
C TYR A 13 -17.36 4.47 10.82
N LEU A 14 -18.63 4.73 11.16
CA LEU A 14 -19.33 5.98 10.88
C LEU A 14 -18.61 7.17 11.53
N GLU A 15 -18.30 7.08 12.83
CA GLU A 15 -17.59 8.12 13.57
C GLU A 15 -16.23 8.45 12.96
N ARG A 16 -15.40 7.44 12.67
CA ARG A 16 -14.07 7.65 12.06
C ARG A 16 -14.14 8.19 10.63
N LEU A 17 -15.16 7.78 9.85
CA LEU A 17 -15.43 8.35 8.52
C LEU A 17 -15.78 9.84 8.61
N ILE A 18 -16.65 10.24 9.53
CA ILE A 18 -17.05 11.64 9.71
C ILE A 18 -15.88 12.50 10.20
N ILE A 19 -15.07 12.00 11.15
CA ILE A 19 -13.90 12.72 11.66
C ILE A 19 -12.93 13.00 10.51
N PHE A 20 -12.51 11.96 9.77
CA PHE A 20 -11.61 12.14 8.63
C PHE A 20 -12.16 13.12 7.59
N LEU A 21 -13.43 12.95 7.18
CA LEU A 21 -14.03 13.84 6.16
C LEU A 21 -14.13 15.30 6.64
N LYS A 22 -14.35 15.55 7.94
CA LYS A 22 -14.38 16.92 8.50
C LYS A 22 -12.98 17.52 8.67
N GLU A 23 -11.98 16.72 9.06
CA GLU A 23 -10.63 17.20 9.32
C GLU A 23 -9.80 17.40 8.03
N HIS A 24 -10.00 16.55 7.01
CA HIS A 24 -9.21 16.57 5.77
C HIS A 24 -9.95 17.15 4.55
N HIS A 25 -11.29 17.15 4.55
CA HIS A 25 -12.13 17.53 3.39
C HIS A 25 -13.39 18.33 3.78
N GLY A 26 -13.33 19.10 4.87
CA GLY A 26 -14.49 19.82 5.42
C GLY A 26 -15.10 20.88 4.49
N GLU A 27 -14.32 21.42 3.55
CA GLU A 27 -14.79 22.31 2.47
C GLU A 27 -15.59 21.58 1.37
N SER A 28 -15.40 20.26 1.28
CA SER A 28 -16.03 19.41 0.27
C SER A 28 -17.39 18.89 0.69
N PHE A 29 -17.64 18.68 2.00
CA PHE A 29 -18.90 18.09 2.49
C PHE A 29 -19.54 18.80 3.71
N GLU A 30 -20.86 18.97 3.63
CA GLU A 30 -21.74 19.20 4.78
C GLU A 30 -22.40 17.86 5.13
N ILE A 31 -22.11 17.31 6.33
CA ILE A 31 -22.34 15.88 6.64
C ILE A 31 -23.42 15.70 7.71
N TYR A 32 -24.50 14.99 7.33
CA TYR A 32 -25.63 14.64 8.18
C TYR A 32 -25.67 13.12 8.44
N THR A 33 -26.20 12.69 9.60
CA THR A 33 -26.16 11.27 10.01
C THR A 33 -27.43 10.83 10.73
N ALA A 34 -27.86 9.59 10.48
CA ALA A 34 -28.94 8.94 11.23
C ALA A 34 -28.56 7.48 11.56
N LYS A 35 -28.99 6.99 12.72
CA LYS A 35 -28.48 5.72 13.29
C LYS A 35 -29.29 4.47 12.95
N GLU A 36 -30.62 4.53 12.95
CA GLU A 36 -31.45 3.31 13.02
C GLU A 36 -32.70 3.24 12.12
N SER A 37 -33.18 4.36 11.55
CA SER A 37 -34.42 4.38 10.73
C SER A 37 -34.13 4.67 9.26
N ALA A 38 -34.84 4.01 8.35
CA ALA A 38 -34.83 4.23 6.90
C ALA A 38 -36.17 4.78 6.36
N ASP A 39 -37.11 5.14 7.24
CA ASP A 39 -38.33 5.85 6.85
C ASP A 39 -37.99 7.32 6.58
N TRP A 40 -38.02 7.75 5.32
CA TRP A 40 -37.63 9.10 4.89
C TRP A 40 -38.37 10.23 5.65
N GLU A 41 -39.64 10.03 6.00
CA GLU A 41 -40.45 10.99 6.78
C GLU A 41 -40.10 11.03 8.27
N HIS A 42 -39.41 10.00 8.78
CA HIS A 42 -39.03 9.82 10.19
C HIS A 42 -37.54 9.46 10.36
N LEU A 43 -36.71 9.97 9.44
CA LEU A 43 -35.25 9.95 9.56
C LEU A 43 -34.85 10.83 10.74
N GLY A 44 -34.65 10.21 11.89
CA GLY A 44 -34.26 10.85 13.15
C GLY A 44 -32.82 11.37 13.16
N PHE A 45 -32.43 12.17 12.17
CA PHE A 45 -31.32 13.10 12.26
C PHE A 45 -31.61 14.02 13.46
N LYS A 46 -30.87 13.87 14.57
CA LYS A 46 -31.16 14.63 15.80
C LYS A 46 -30.91 16.13 15.68
N ASP A 47 -30.25 16.54 14.60
CA ASP A 47 -29.85 17.92 14.29
C ASP A 47 -30.65 18.50 13.10
N ILE A 48 -31.77 17.88 12.69
CA ILE A 48 -32.68 18.45 11.67
C ILE A 48 -34.01 18.86 12.33
N GLU A 49 -34.15 20.15 12.60
CA GLU A 49 -35.48 20.75 12.66
C GLU A 49 -36.10 20.73 11.25
N ALA A 50 -37.36 20.32 11.16
CA ALA A 50 -37.88 19.74 9.93
C ALA A 50 -38.25 20.77 8.84
N GLN A 51 -37.41 20.92 7.81
CA GLN A 51 -37.85 21.28 6.45
C GLN A 51 -36.83 20.95 5.33
N ALA A 52 -37.21 20.01 4.46
CA ALA A 52 -36.85 19.93 3.03
C ALA A 52 -35.38 20.14 2.59
N VAL A 53 -34.39 19.70 3.37
CA VAL A 53 -32.99 19.63 2.90
C VAL A 53 -32.88 18.55 1.82
N LEU A 54 -32.76 18.94 0.55
CA LEU A 54 -32.26 18.05 -0.50
C LEU A 54 -30.76 17.83 -0.30
N PHE A 55 -30.39 16.62 0.08
CA PHE A 55 -29.01 16.13 -0.01
C PHE A 55 -28.63 15.97 -1.49
N ASP A 56 -27.39 16.33 -1.84
CA ASP A 56 -26.80 16.02 -3.14
C ASP A 56 -26.59 14.50 -3.30
N ALA A 57 -26.27 13.80 -2.20
CA ALA A 57 -26.14 12.35 -2.16
C ALA A 57 -26.45 11.74 -0.78
N LEU A 58 -26.89 10.48 -0.79
CA LEU A 58 -27.12 9.63 0.38
C LEU A 58 -26.19 8.41 0.31
N PHE A 59 -25.46 8.12 1.38
CA PHE A 59 -24.59 6.95 1.49
C PHE A 59 -25.16 5.95 2.51
N LEU A 60 -25.40 4.71 2.06
CA LEU A 60 -26.09 3.65 2.80
C LEU A 60 -25.17 2.47 3.11
N GLY A 61 -25.04 2.09 4.38
CA GLY A 61 -24.41 0.84 4.78
C GLY A 61 -25.16 -0.40 4.27
N GLU A 62 -24.42 -1.46 3.91
CA GLU A 62 -24.94 -2.72 3.34
C GLU A 62 -26.09 -3.39 4.13
N GLU A 63 -26.24 -3.11 5.43
CA GLU A 63 -27.34 -3.64 6.25
C GLU A 63 -28.55 -2.69 6.41
N VAL A 64 -28.54 -1.50 5.81
CA VAL A 64 -29.66 -0.54 5.88
C VAL A 64 -30.70 -0.93 4.85
N ALA A 65 -31.81 -1.51 5.30
CA ALA A 65 -32.92 -1.85 4.43
C ALA A 65 -33.61 -0.57 3.92
N ALA A 66 -33.48 -0.28 2.62
CA ALA A 66 -34.20 0.80 1.96
C ALA A 66 -35.70 0.47 1.86
N SER A 67 -36.44 0.69 2.96
CA SER A 67 -37.89 0.47 3.05
C SER A 67 -38.71 1.61 2.43
N GLY A 68 -38.16 2.82 2.40
CA GLY A 68 -38.74 3.98 1.70
C GLY A 68 -38.19 4.14 0.29
N GLY A 69 -39.04 4.54 -0.65
CA GLY A 69 -38.60 4.98 -1.98
C GLY A 69 -37.95 6.35 -1.92
N PHE A 70 -36.65 6.43 -2.22
CA PHE A 70 -35.90 7.68 -2.23
C PHE A 70 -36.37 8.65 -3.36
N PRO A 71 -36.14 9.97 -3.22
CA PRO A 71 -36.34 10.92 -4.32
C PRO A 71 -35.55 10.50 -5.57
N GLN A 72 -36.21 10.50 -6.74
CA GLN A 72 -35.63 9.95 -7.97
C GLN A 72 -34.37 10.69 -8.46
N ASP A 73 -34.21 11.94 -8.05
CA ASP A 73 -33.08 12.82 -8.44
C ASP A 73 -31.91 12.78 -7.43
N MET A 74 -32.01 12.02 -6.33
CA MET A 74 -30.98 11.95 -5.28
C MET A 74 -30.00 10.81 -5.54
N VAL A 75 -28.70 11.13 -5.62
CA VAL A 75 -27.65 10.11 -5.77
C VAL A 75 -27.62 9.21 -4.55
N THR A 76 -27.58 7.89 -4.77
CA THR A 76 -27.43 6.90 -3.70
C THR A 76 -26.15 6.11 -3.88
N GLY A 77 -25.23 6.21 -2.92
CA GLY A 77 -24.04 5.37 -2.80
C GLY A 77 -24.21 4.30 -1.73
N TYR A 78 -23.51 3.18 -1.85
CA TYR A 78 -23.62 2.03 -0.96
C TYR A 78 -22.27 1.64 -0.37
N LEU A 79 -22.14 1.71 0.96
CA LEU A 79 -20.95 1.37 1.72
C LEU A 79 -20.98 -0.14 2.05
N THR A 80 -20.10 -0.92 1.42
CA THR A 80 -20.12 -2.41 1.45
C THR A 80 -18.85 -3.02 2.04
N GLU A 81 -18.98 -4.18 2.68
CA GLU A 81 -17.84 -4.96 3.19
C GLU A 81 -17.13 -5.79 2.10
N ARG A 82 -17.80 -6.00 0.96
CA ARG A 82 -17.32 -6.84 -0.16
C ARG A 82 -16.72 -6.00 -1.28
N ASP A 83 -16.01 -6.66 -2.19
CA ASP A 83 -15.56 -6.07 -3.45
C ASP A 83 -16.74 -5.43 -4.20
N ALA A 84 -16.67 -4.11 -4.40
CA ALA A 84 -17.73 -3.32 -5.00
C ALA A 84 -17.95 -3.66 -6.48
N VAL A 85 -19.19 -3.99 -6.87
CA VAL A 85 -19.57 -4.33 -8.26
C VAL A 85 -20.58 -3.32 -8.80
N GLY A 86 -20.08 -2.14 -9.18
CA GLY A 86 -20.84 -1.05 -9.79
C GLY A 86 -20.42 0.31 -9.23
N GLU A 87 -20.61 1.36 -10.01
CA GLU A 87 -20.07 2.70 -9.71
C GLU A 87 -20.72 3.34 -8.47
N GLN A 88 -21.93 2.89 -8.09
CA GLN A 88 -22.62 3.26 -6.85
C GLN A 88 -22.12 2.54 -5.58
N TYR A 89 -21.21 1.56 -5.69
CA TYR A 89 -20.72 0.77 -4.55
C TYR A 89 -19.32 1.21 -4.13
N ILE A 90 -19.14 1.43 -2.82
CA ILE A 90 -17.90 1.88 -2.18
C ILE A 90 -17.48 0.81 -1.17
N SER A 91 -16.25 0.30 -1.27
CA SER A 91 -15.71 -0.61 -0.26
C SER A 91 -15.38 0.14 1.03
N LYS A 92 -15.78 -0.42 2.18
CA LYS A 92 -15.47 0.12 3.51
C LYS A 92 -13.99 0.01 3.89
N TYR A 93 -13.27 -0.97 3.35
CA TYR A 93 -11.93 -1.34 3.85
C TYR A 93 -10.80 -1.05 2.86
N GLN A 94 -10.94 0.07 2.14
CA GLN A 94 -9.90 0.73 1.34
C GLN A 94 -9.42 2.00 2.07
N SER A 95 -8.47 2.77 1.52
CA SER A 95 -8.02 4.01 2.19
C SER A 95 -9.09 5.11 2.16
N MET A 96 -9.04 6.00 3.14
CA MET A 96 -9.99 7.09 3.34
C MET A 96 -10.03 8.06 2.15
N GLU A 97 -8.88 8.33 1.53
CA GLU A 97 -8.76 9.13 0.30
C GLU A 97 -9.41 8.43 -0.91
N GLN A 98 -9.46 7.10 -0.94
CA GLN A 98 -10.18 6.35 -1.99
C GLN A 98 -11.70 6.38 -1.77
N ILE A 99 -12.15 6.27 -0.51
CA ILE A 99 -13.56 6.44 -0.12
C ILE A 99 -14.03 7.85 -0.49
N TYR A 100 -13.30 8.87 -0.03
CA TYR A 100 -13.55 10.28 -0.34
C TYR A 100 -13.70 10.53 -1.85
N ARG A 101 -12.76 10.04 -2.67
CA ARG A 101 -12.82 10.20 -4.14
C ARG A 101 -14.04 9.53 -4.77
N GLN A 102 -14.45 8.36 -4.30
CA GLN A 102 -15.65 7.67 -4.81
C GLN A 102 -16.93 8.40 -4.39
N MET A 103 -16.98 8.97 -3.17
CA MET A 103 -18.09 9.82 -2.72
C MET A 103 -18.21 11.08 -3.58
N ILE A 104 -17.09 11.77 -3.87
CA ILE A 104 -17.07 12.94 -4.75
C ILE A 104 -17.51 12.59 -6.18
N GLN A 105 -17.00 11.50 -6.76
CA GLN A 105 -17.37 11.06 -8.12
C GLN A 105 -18.87 10.80 -8.28
N LEU A 106 -19.52 10.23 -7.25
CA LEU A 106 -20.97 10.05 -7.23
C LEU A 106 -21.73 11.37 -7.15
N CYS A 107 -21.28 12.29 -6.27
CA CYS A 107 -21.86 13.63 -6.14
C CYS A 107 -21.72 14.48 -7.42
N ASP A 108 -20.54 14.42 -8.08
CA ASP A 108 -20.26 15.08 -9.36
C ASP A 108 -21.17 14.53 -10.48
N ALA A 109 -21.35 13.20 -10.54
CA ALA A 109 -22.24 12.57 -11.52
C ALA A 109 -23.69 13.03 -11.35
N GLY A 110 -24.19 13.12 -10.11
CA GLY A 110 -25.53 13.62 -9.80
C GLY A 110 -25.81 15.02 -10.36
N LYS A 111 -24.89 15.97 -10.13
CA LYS A 111 -25.05 17.37 -10.54
C LYS A 111 -25.19 17.59 -12.04
N SER A 112 -24.79 16.64 -12.88
CA SER A 112 -25.04 16.70 -14.33
C SER A 112 -26.53 16.65 -14.72
N SER A 113 -27.42 16.35 -13.76
CA SER A 113 -28.84 16.07 -14.00
C SER A 113 -29.80 17.23 -13.68
N SER A 114 -29.39 18.20 -12.84
CA SER A 114 -30.32 18.91 -11.94
C SER A 114 -30.20 20.44 -11.85
N GLU A 115 -29.90 21.13 -12.95
CA GLU A 115 -29.88 22.60 -12.98
C GLU A 115 -31.29 23.25 -13.03
N GLN A 116 -31.92 23.55 -11.88
CA GLN A 116 -32.76 24.77 -11.68
C GLN A 116 -33.34 25.00 -10.26
N LYS A 117 -32.88 26.09 -9.59
CA LYS A 117 -33.63 26.98 -8.64
C LYS A 117 -34.13 26.38 -7.29
N LYS A 118 -34.23 27.12 -6.17
CA LYS A 118 -33.72 28.47 -5.77
C LYS A 118 -33.62 28.56 -4.21
N GLU A 119 -33.08 29.68 -3.70
CA GLU A 119 -32.73 29.94 -2.29
C GLU A 119 -33.93 30.06 -1.29
N ILE A 120 -33.68 29.89 0.03
CA ILE A 120 -33.87 30.94 1.10
C ILE A 120 -33.45 30.44 2.52
N GLU A 121 -33.09 31.41 3.38
CA GLU A 121 -32.37 31.52 4.67
C GLU A 121 -32.85 30.75 5.96
N VAL A 122 -31.93 29.96 6.56
CA VAL A 122 -31.29 30.01 7.93
C VAL A 122 -32.06 30.37 9.24
N GLU A 123 -31.89 29.54 10.30
CA GLU A 123 -31.51 29.92 11.70
C GLU A 123 -30.92 28.69 12.49
N GLU A 124 -30.38 28.86 13.73
CA GLU A 124 -29.37 27.95 14.38
C GLU A 124 -29.72 27.32 15.77
N SER A 125 -28.83 26.39 16.24
CA SER A 125 -28.53 25.96 17.65
C SER A 125 -29.12 24.61 18.16
N SER A 126 -28.51 23.83 19.09
CA SER A 126 -27.10 23.70 19.55
C SER A 126 -26.82 22.46 20.45
N GLU A 127 -25.71 21.75 20.20
CA GLU A 127 -24.71 21.14 21.13
C GLU A 127 -25.13 20.32 22.40
N LEU A 128 -24.66 19.05 22.55
CA LEU A 128 -23.68 18.59 23.59
C LEU A 128 -23.60 17.07 23.94
N LYS A 129 -22.34 16.65 24.24
CA LYS A 129 -21.83 15.73 25.31
C LYS A 129 -21.42 14.26 25.04
N LYS A 130 -20.35 13.90 25.77
CA LYS A 130 -19.54 12.66 25.76
C LYS A 130 -19.97 11.64 26.83
N ALA A 131 -19.40 10.43 26.76
CA ALA A 131 -19.17 9.51 27.89
C ALA A 131 -17.66 9.32 28.13
N GLN A 132 -17.25 8.52 29.14
CA GLN A 132 -15.86 8.40 29.62
C GLN A 132 -15.42 6.96 29.95
N ASP A 133 -14.11 6.73 29.82
CA ASP A 133 -13.23 5.87 30.63
C ASP A 133 -13.63 4.42 30.98
N VAL A 134 -12.84 3.45 30.50
CA VAL A 134 -12.09 2.53 31.39
C VAL A 134 -10.73 2.19 30.75
N ALA A 135 -9.62 2.51 31.43
CA ALA A 135 -8.30 2.00 31.06
C ALA A 135 -8.05 0.62 31.68
N THR A 136 -7.92 -0.43 30.85
CA THR A 136 -7.47 -1.77 31.29
C THR A 136 -6.07 -2.05 30.78
N GLY A 137 -5.18 -2.51 31.66
CA GLY A 137 -3.83 -2.95 31.28
C GLY A 137 -3.87 -4.35 30.67
N TYR A 138 -3.46 -4.48 29.42
CA TYR A 138 -3.46 -5.76 28.69
C TYR A 138 -2.12 -6.50 28.86
N ASP A 139 -2.14 -7.74 29.35
CA ASP A 139 -0.94 -8.58 29.54
C ASP A 139 -0.48 -9.20 28.20
N LEU A 140 0.05 -8.34 27.33
CA LEU A 140 0.40 -8.65 25.94
C LEU A 140 1.75 -9.37 25.80
N ARG A 141 1.99 -10.43 26.57
CA ARG A 141 3.20 -11.26 26.44
C ARG A 141 3.18 -12.04 25.12
N PRO A 142 4.00 -11.67 24.11
CA PRO A 142 3.90 -12.27 22.80
C PRO A 142 4.82 -13.50 22.69
N LYS A 143 4.43 -14.45 21.85
CA LYS A 143 5.24 -15.63 21.52
C LYS A 143 5.79 -15.51 20.11
N THR A 144 6.92 -16.15 19.86
CA THR A 144 7.42 -16.33 18.49
C THR A 144 7.24 -17.79 18.11
N GLU A 145 6.55 -18.06 17.00
CA GLU A 145 6.30 -19.41 16.49
C GLU A 145 6.62 -19.48 15.00
N THR A 146 7.36 -20.50 14.58
CA THR A 146 7.66 -20.77 13.17
C THR A 146 6.78 -21.92 12.67
N ILE A 147 6.00 -21.66 11.63
CA ILE A 147 5.00 -22.58 11.06
C ILE A 147 5.31 -22.74 9.57
N SER A 148 5.62 -23.96 9.13
CA SER A 148 5.92 -24.28 7.72
C SER A 148 7.07 -23.47 7.08
N GLY A 149 7.96 -22.89 7.90
CA GLY A 149 9.07 -22.03 7.48
C GLY A 149 8.83 -20.54 7.76
N GLU A 150 7.57 -20.11 7.86
CA GLU A 150 7.20 -18.72 8.15
C GLU A 150 7.20 -18.45 9.65
N THR A 151 7.79 -17.34 10.09
CA THR A 151 7.90 -16.98 11.51
C THR A 151 6.97 -15.83 11.88
N TYR A 152 6.22 -16.01 12.96
CA TYR A 152 5.21 -15.07 13.42
C TYR A 152 5.45 -14.62 14.87
N ARG A 153 5.21 -13.33 15.14
CA ARG A 153 4.99 -12.80 16.49
C ARG A 153 3.50 -12.89 16.82
N ILE A 154 3.16 -13.50 17.95
CA ILE A 154 1.80 -13.93 18.27
C ILE A 154 1.33 -13.31 19.59
N TYR A 155 0.26 -12.50 19.51
CA TYR A 155 -0.41 -11.86 20.64
C TYR A 155 -1.80 -12.51 20.83
N HIS A 156 -2.21 -12.70 22.08
CA HIS A 156 -3.53 -13.25 22.41
C HIS A 156 -4.44 -12.09 22.83
N ILE A 157 -5.48 -11.82 22.03
CA ILE A 157 -6.38 -10.66 22.19
C ILE A 157 -7.82 -11.13 21.98
N GLY A 158 -8.66 -11.03 23.02
CA GLY A 158 -10.03 -11.55 23.01
C GLY A 158 -10.93 -10.91 21.95
N LYS A 159 -11.95 -11.64 21.47
CA LYS A 159 -12.93 -11.14 20.47
C LYS A 159 -13.82 -10.00 21.02
N ASP A 160 -13.84 -9.86 22.34
CA ASP A 160 -14.41 -8.78 23.13
C ASP A 160 -13.48 -7.57 23.22
N GLN A 161 -12.16 -7.79 23.31
CA GLN A 161 -11.11 -6.77 23.44
C GLN A 161 -10.67 -6.16 22.09
N ILE A 162 -10.71 -6.93 21.01
CA ILE A 162 -10.19 -6.56 19.69
C ILE A 162 -10.99 -5.41 19.05
N ASP A 163 -10.30 -4.41 18.49
CA ASP A 163 -10.89 -3.45 17.56
C ASP A 163 -11.06 -4.14 16.20
N LYS A 164 -12.31 -4.55 15.92
CA LYS A 164 -12.68 -5.25 14.68
C LYS A 164 -12.51 -4.37 13.44
N LEU A 165 -12.71 -3.06 13.56
CA LEU A 165 -12.56 -2.12 12.45
C LEU A 165 -11.08 -1.96 12.11
N ALA A 166 -10.23 -1.76 13.13
CA ALA A 166 -8.79 -1.71 12.92
C ALA A 166 -8.23 -3.01 12.33
N VAL A 167 -8.68 -4.17 12.81
CA VAL A 167 -8.34 -5.47 12.20
C VAL A 167 -8.75 -5.52 10.72
N ARG A 168 -9.99 -5.13 10.38
CA ARG A 168 -10.46 -5.13 8.98
C ARG A 168 -9.64 -4.20 8.09
N MET A 169 -9.31 -3.01 8.56
CA MET A 169 -8.43 -2.07 7.85
C MET A 169 -7.01 -2.63 7.65
N MET A 170 -6.41 -3.23 8.69
CA MET A 170 -5.10 -3.88 8.60
C MET A 170 -5.07 -5.11 7.67
N THR A 171 -6.14 -5.91 7.62
CA THR A 171 -6.20 -7.10 6.75
C THR A 171 -6.63 -6.78 5.32
N GLY A 172 -7.37 -5.69 5.10
CA GLY A 172 -7.78 -5.22 3.78
C GLY A 172 -6.71 -4.42 3.04
N ASN A 173 -5.83 -3.71 3.77
CA ASN A 173 -4.87 -2.77 3.18
C ASN A 173 -3.41 -3.15 3.42
N ARG A 174 -2.55 -2.84 2.44
CA ARG A 174 -1.08 -2.90 2.62
C ARG A 174 -0.56 -1.56 3.15
N ILE A 175 -0.81 -1.30 4.43
CA ILE A 175 -0.44 -0.07 5.12
C ILE A 175 1.09 0.02 5.25
N LYS A 176 1.68 1.12 4.78
CA LYS A 176 3.14 1.27 4.68
C LYS A 176 3.78 1.36 6.06
N GLY A 177 4.70 0.42 6.35
CA GLY A 177 5.45 0.38 7.61
C GLY A 177 4.79 -0.46 8.71
N LEU A 178 3.60 -1.01 8.46
CA LEU A 178 3.04 -2.10 9.28
C LEU A 178 3.47 -3.46 8.70
N PRO A 179 3.72 -4.49 9.55
CA PRO A 179 3.90 -5.87 9.12
C PRO A 179 2.58 -6.52 8.63
N GLU A 180 2.70 -7.52 7.75
CA GLU A 180 1.54 -8.32 7.33
C GLU A 180 0.95 -9.07 8.55
N THR A 181 -0.34 -8.89 8.79
CA THR A 181 -0.99 -9.27 10.05
C THR A 181 -2.30 -10.01 9.79
N VAL A 182 -2.54 -11.09 10.54
CA VAL A 182 -3.77 -11.90 10.47
C VAL A 182 -4.35 -12.07 11.87
N TYR A 183 -5.63 -11.74 12.05
CA TYR A 183 -6.36 -12.03 13.28
C TYR A 183 -7.33 -13.21 13.08
N GLN A 184 -7.18 -14.27 13.88
CA GLN A 184 -8.10 -15.40 13.90
C GLN A 184 -8.30 -15.90 15.34
N ASP A 185 -9.56 -16.14 15.71
CA ASP A 185 -9.95 -16.88 16.92
C ASP A 185 -9.22 -16.49 18.23
N GLY A 186 -9.15 -15.18 18.50
CA GLY A 186 -8.50 -14.65 19.71
C GLY A 186 -6.98 -14.45 19.57
N THR A 187 -6.42 -14.70 18.38
CA THR A 187 -4.98 -14.70 18.12
C THR A 187 -4.64 -13.71 17.02
N LEU A 188 -3.80 -12.72 17.33
CA LEU A 188 -3.19 -11.81 16.36
C LEU A 188 -1.81 -12.38 15.99
N LYS A 189 -1.62 -12.73 14.72
CA LYS A 189 -0.34 -13.20 14.18
C LYS A 189 0.25 -12.12 13.28
N ILE A 190 1.49 -11.76 13.55
CA ILE A 190 2.24 -10.73 12.83
C ILE A 190 3.43 -11.40 12.15
N HIS A 191 3.57 -11.26 10.84
CA HIS A 191 4.60 -11.90 10.04
C HIS A 191 5.95 -11.19 10.21
N ILE A 192 7.00 -11.96 10.55
CA ILE A 192 8.35 -11.47 10.85
C ILE A 192 9.47 -12.35 10.24
N THR A 193 9.16 -13.17 9.22
CA THR A 193 10.18 -13.96 8.51
C THR A 193 11.26 -13.06 7.92
N ASP A 194 12.52 -13.46 8.04
CA ASP A 194 13.72 -12.72 7.59
C ASP A 194 13.85 -11.30 8.18
N MET A 195 13.26 -11.05 9.35
CA MET A 195 13.41 -9.80 10.11
C MET A 195 14.16 -10.01 11.43
N ILE A 196 14.92 -9.00 11.83
CA ILE A 196 15.49 -8.89 13.19
C ILE A 196 14.80 -7.77 13.96
N ASN A 197 14.91 -7.77 15.30
CA ASN A 197 14.37 -6.71 16.14
C ASN A 197 15.32 -5.50 16.21
N LEU A 198 14.80 -4.34 16.62
CA LEU A 198 15.55 -3.09 16.62
C LEU A 198 16.73 -3.07 17.61
N CYS A 199 16.58 -3.69 18.79
CA CYS A 199 17.69 -3.86 19.74
C CYS A 199 18.84 -4.69 19.13
N GLU A 200 18.52 -5.82 18.51
CA GLU A 200 19.49 -6.69 17.84
C GLU A 200 20.20 -5.99 16.67
N TYR A 201 19.46 -5.26 15.83
CA TYR A 201 20.04 -4.46 14.76
C TYR A 201 21.04 -3.43 15.29
N VAL A 202 20.68 -2.69 16.35
CA VAL A 202 21.52 -1.68 16.99
C VAL A 202 22.83 -2.30 17.51
N GLN A 203 22.76 -3.47 18.15
CA GLN A 203 23.94 -4.20 18.62
C GLN A 203 24.85 -4.67 17.48
N GLN A 204 24.27 -5.16 16.38
CA GLN A 204 25.01 -5.70 15.23
C GLN A 204 25.57 -4.62 14.28
N ASN A 205 24.96 -3.43 14.24
CA ASN A 205 25.23 -2.40 13.24
C ASN A 205 25.81 -1.10 13.82
N ASN A 206 26.60 -1.18 14.89
CA ASN A 206 27.23 0.01 15.48
C ASN A 206 28.39 0.56 14.60
N THR A 207 28.02 1.26 13.53
CA THR A 207 28.90 1.97 12.59
C THR A 207 28.20 3.23 12.08
N PRO A 208 28.91 4.22 11.53
CA PRO A 208 28.28 5.40 10.93
C PRO A 208 27.23 5.07 9.86
N LYS A 209 27.48 4.03 9.04
CA LYS A 209 26.52 3.52 8.03
C LYS A 209 25.29 2.85 8.66
N GLY A 210 25.47 2.16 9.78
CA GLY A 210 24.37 1.58 10.55
C GLY A 210 23.51 2.65 11.23
N LYS A 211 24.12 3.74 11.71
CA LYS A 211 23.44 4.94 12.23
C LYS A 211 22.66 5.67 11.13
N GLU A 212 23.22 5.83 9.92
CA GLU A 212 22.50 6.38 8.75
C GLU A 212 21.25 5.56 8.39
N ARG A 213 21.38 4.22 8.40
CA ARG A 213 20.26 3.30 8.20
C ARG A 213 19.23 3.35 9.34
N LEU A 214 19.66 3.52 10.59
CA LEU A 214 18.76 3.70 11.73
C LEU A 214 17.91 4.97 11.56
N LEU A 215 18.51 6.08 11.11
CA LEU A 215 17.76 7.31 10.80
C LEU A 215 16.74 7.13 9.67
N LYS A 216 17.07 6.33 8.64
CA LYS A 216 16.11 5.94 7.58
C LYS A 216 14.97 5.08 8.12
N LEU A 217 15.27 4.15 9.04
CA LEU A 217 14.28 3.33 9.73
C LEU A 217 13.28 4.21 10.49
N PHE A 218 13.77 5.14 11.31
CA PHE A 218 12.95 6.08 12.06
C PHE A 218 12.15 7.03 11.18
N SER A 219 12.70 7.50 10.05
CA SER A 219 11.94 8.23 9.03
C SER A 219 10.77 7.39 8.46
N GLY A 220 10.99 6.08 8.27
CA GLY A 220 9.94 5.11 7.94
C GLY A 220 8.87 4.99 9.02
N MET A 221 9.26 4.91 10.30
CA MET A 221 8.32 4.86 11.44
C MET A 221 7.46 6.12 11.56
N LEU A 222 8.08 7.30 11.44
CA LEU A 222 7.36 8.59 11.41
C LEU A 222 6.39 8.66 10.22
N THR A 223 6.81 8.18 9.04
CA THR A 223 5.95 8.10 7.84
C THR A 223 4.76 7.15 8.04
N ALA A 224 4.96 6.04 8.76
CA ALA A 224 3.89 5.11 9.08
C ALA A 224 2.88 5.75 10.05
N ALA A 225 3.36 6.32 11.17
CA ALA A 225 2.52 6.96 12.18
C ALA A 225 1.69 8.14 11.63
N LEU A 226 2.22 8.88 10.65
CA LEU A 226 1.57 9.99 9.96
C LEU A 226 0.60 9.57 8.83
N GLY A 227 0.43 8.28 8.56
CA GLY A 227 -0.44 7.75 7.50
C GLY A 227 -1.38 6.64 7.99
N LEU A 228 -1.72 6.64 9.28
CA LEU A 228 -2.68 5.71 9.89
C LEU A 228 -4.12 6.26 9.86
N ASP A 229 -4.25 7.58 9.88
CA ASP A 229 -5.48 8.34 9.61
C ASP A 229 -6.11 7.98 8.27
N GLU A 230 -5.29 7.82 7.22
CA GLU A 230 -5.68 7.28 5.90
C GLU A 230 -6.39 5.90 5.95
N TYR A 231 -6.36 5.20 7.09
CA TYR A 231 -6.96 3.87 7.27
C TYR A 231 -7.82 3.77 8.54
N MET A 232 -8.31 4.89 9.10
CA MET A 232 -9.06 4.94 10.37
C MET A 232 -8.32 4.32 11.58
N LEU A 233 -6.98 4.34 11.58
CA LEU A 233 -6.12 3.78 12.61
C LEU A 233 -5.51 4.89 13.50
N SER A 234 -5.34 4.61 14.79
CA SER A 234 -4.75 5.56 15.76
C SER A 234 -3.29 5.22 16.03
N ALA A 235 -2.40 6.20 15.87
CA ALA A 235 -0.96 6.04 16.10
C ALA A 235 -0.60 5.63 17.54
N ASP A 236 -1.50 5.81 18.53
CA ASP A 236 -1.28 5.35 19.91
C ASP A 236 -1.25 3.82 20.06
N LYS A 237 -1.75 3.06 19.08
CA LYS A 237 -1.75 1.59 19.09
C LYS A 237 -0.51 0.97 18.40
N LEU A 238 0.47 1.79 18.00
CA LEU A 238 1.77 1.29 17.52
C LEU A 238 2.60 0.74 18.69
N MET A 239 3.19 -0.44 18.49
CA MET A 239 4.10 -1.05 19.45
C MET A 239 5.48 -0.40 19.36
N LEU A 240 5.68 0.64 20.17
CA LEU A 240 6.94 1.40 20.25
C LEU A 240 7.96 0.81 21.25
N GLU A 241 8.02 -0.51 21.33
CA GLU A 241 9.01 -1.26 22.13
C GLU A 241 10.13 -1.77 21.19
N PRO A 242 11.41 -1.36 21.36
CA PRO A 242 12.51 -1.77 20.48
C PRO A 242 12.74 -3.28 20.33
N THR A 243 12.32 -4.10 21.29
CA THR A 243 12.36 -5.56 21.16
C THR A 243 11.22 -6.16 20.30
N GLU A 244 10.18 -5.38 20.02
CA GLU A 244 9.02 -5.73 19.19
C GLU A 244 8.93 -4.92 17.87
N ILE A 245 9.81 -3.95 17.64
CA ILE A 245 9.95 -3.29 16.33
C ILE A 245 10.85 -4.15 15.45
N TYR A 246 10.34 -4.58 14.30
CA TYR A 246 11.05 -5.45 13.37
C TYR A 246 11.58 -4.68 12.16
N LEU A 247 12.64 -5.20 11.54
CA LEU A 247 13.22 -4.64 10.33
C LEU A 247 13.72 -5.71 9.37
N ASN A 248 13.42 -5.54 8.09
CA ASN A 248 13.98 -6.38 7.04
C ASN A 248 15.32 -5.76 6.59
N ALA A 249 16.42 -6.35 7.02
CA ALA A 249 17.78 -5.85 6.78
C ALA A 249 18.24 -5.89 5.31
N ALA A 250 17.50 -6.59 4.43
CA ALA A 250 17.72 -6.60 2.99
C ALA A 250 16.97 -5.48 2.25
N GLN A 251 15.93 -4.89 2.86
CA GLN A 251 15.09 -3.85 2.24
C GLN A 251 15.24 -2.46 2.88
N ASP A 252 16.03 -2.31 3.96
CA ASP A 252 16.15 -1.09 4.78
C ASP A 252 14.76 -0.53 5.22
N ARG A 253 13.84 -1.44 5.60
CA ARG A 253 12.45 -1.13 5.98
C ARG A 253 12.12 -1.51 7.42
N ALA A 254 11.40 -0.60 8.09
CA ALA A 254 10.77 -0.84 9.38
C ALA A 254 9.42 -1.55 9.21
N ALA A 255 9.11 -2.42 10.16
CA ALA A 255 7.81 -3.02 10.39
C ALA A 255 7.45 -2.82 11.87
N VAL A 256 6.61 -1.81 12.15
CA VAL A 256 6.13 -1.50 13.50
C VAL A 256 4.80 -2.23 13.70
N PRO A 257 4.67 -3.15 14.66
CA PRO A 257 3.38 -3.79 14.94
C PRO A 257 2.31 -2.76 15.32
N TYR A 258 1.12 -2.89 14.74
CA TYR A 258 -0.08 -2.22 15.23
C TYR A 258 -0.89 -3.22 16.06
N ILE A 259 -1.34 -2.82 17.25
CA ILE A 259 -2.00 -3.70 18.22
C ILE A 259 -3.47 -3.26 18.39
N PRO A 260 -4.41 -3.79 17.59
CA PRO A 260 -5.77 -3.28 17.46
C PRO A 260 -6.65 -3.68 18.65
N ILE A 261 -6.48 -3.02 19.79
CA ILE A 261 -7.27 -3.23 21.01
C ILE A 261 -8.15 -2.01 21.28
N LYS A 262 -9.38 -2.27 21.74
CA LYS A 262 -10.36 -1.24 22.15
C LYS A 262 -9.85 -0.40 23.32
N GLY A 263 -10.44 0.79 23.44
CA GLY A 263 -10.08 1.81 24.42
C GLY A 263 -9.65 3.08 23.70
N GLU A 264 -10.01 4.23 24.26
CA GLU A 264 -9.70 5.54 23.67
C GLU A 264 -8.19 5.72 23.44
N GLY A 265 -7.84 6.66 22.57
CA GLY A 265 -6.45 7.00 22.31
C GLY A 265 -5.80 7.60 23.55
N GLN A 266 -4.83 6.92 24.17
CA GLN A 266 -4.15 7.46 25.36
C GLN A 266 -3.14 8.57 25.02
N LYS A 267 -2.84 8.73 23.73
CA LYS A 267 -1.82 9.62 23.17
C LYS A 267 -2.36 10.19 21.86
N ASP A 268 -2.05 11.44 21.56
CA ASP A 268 -2.26 11.97 20.21
C ASP A 268 -1.11 11.56 19.27
N VAL A 269 -1.27 11.82 17.97
CA VAL A 269 -0.23 11.53 16.97
C VAL A 269 1.08 12.24 17.34
N LYS A 270 1.01 13.48 17.86
CA LYS A 270 2.19 14.25 18.29
C LYS A 270 2.98 13.56 19.41
N GLN A 271 2.31 12.98 20.40
CA GLN A 271 2.95 12.23 21.48
C GLN A 271 3.56 10.91 20.97
N CYS A 272 2.91 10.23 20.01
CA CYS A 272 3.51 9.09 19.30
C CYS A 272 4.82 9.50 18.57
N LEU A 273 4.82 10.61 17.82
CA LEU A 273 6.01 11.11 17.12
C LEU A 273 7.14 11.54 18.09
N ILE A 274 6.79 12.04 19.28
CA ILE A 274 7.75 12.34 20.36
C ILE A 274 8.41 11.06 20.88
N GLU A 275 7.65 9.99 21.09
CA GLU A 275 8.21 8.71 21.56
C GLU A 275 9.10 8.05 20.49
N ILE A 276 8.73 8.15 19.22
CA ILE A 276 9.57 7.70 18.08
C ILE A 276 10.90 8.50 18.04
N ARG A 277 10.86 9.83 18.27
CA ARG A 277 12.06 10.69 18.35
C ARG A 277 12.95 10.32 19.54
N ASP A 278 12.37 10.12 20.72
CA ASP A 278 13.11 9.90 21.96
C ASP A 278 13.74 8.50 22.01
N MET A 279 13.05 7.50 21.46
CA MET A 279 13.61 6.18 21.17
C MET A 279 14.81 6.27 20.21
N CYS A 280 14.68 7.00 19.09
CA CYS A 280 15.77 7.21 18.14
C CYS A 280 17.01 7.83 18.82
N SER A 281 16.77 8.82 19.68
CA SER A 281 17.83 9.54 20.41
C SER A 281 18.54 8.62 21.40
N THR A 282 17.78 7.81 22.14
CA THR A 282 18.30 6.83 23.11
C THR A 282 19.10 5.72 22.43
N LEU A 283 18.64 5.19 21.29
CA LEU A 283 19.35 4.16 20.54
C LEU A 283 20.63 4.68 19.88
N ILE A 284 20.62 5.91 19.34
CA ILE A 284 21.85 6.54 18.81
C ILE A 284 22.87 6.76 19.93
N GLN A 285 22.44 7.27 21.10
CA GLN A 285 23.34 7.44 22.24
C GLN A 285 23.93 6.09 22.70
N ALA A 286 23.13 5.03 22.80
CA ALA A 286 23.63 3.69 23.15
C ALA A 286 24.65 3.15 22.13
N MET A 287 24.55 3.56 20.86
CA MET A 287 25.55 3.27 19.82
C MET A 287 26.79 4.18 19.91
N ASP A 288 26.71 5.39 20.45
CA ASP A 288 27.90 6.21 20.74
C ASP A 288 28.64 5.67 21.96
N ASP A 289 27.94 5.47 23.08
CA ASP A 289 28.49 4.97 24.36
C ASP A 289 29.21 3.62 24.20
N SER A 290 28.69 2.73 23.35
CA SER A 290 29.31 1.42 23.08
C SER A 290 30.51 1.45 22.11
N THR A 291 30.87 2.61 21.53
CA THR A 291 32.14 2.77 20.81
C THR A 291 33.31 3.22 21.70
N ASP A 292 33.04 3.87 22.84
CA ASP A 292 34.08 4.52 23.67
C ASP A 292 34.93 3.53 24.49
N VAL A 293 34.49 2.28 24.61
CA VAL A 293 35.27 1.18 25.24
C VAL A 293 36.40 0.68 24.31
N GLY A 294 36.47 1.17 23.07
CA GLY A 294 37.24 0.57 21.97
C GLY A 294 38.59 1.17 21.62
N GLN A 295 39.07 2.25 22.26
CA GLN A 295 40.32 2.92 21.82
C GLN A 295 41.18 3.56 22.92
N VAL A 296 41.89 2.72 23.70
CA VAL A 296 43.09 3.16 24.46
C VAL A 296 44.32 2.38 23.98
N VAL A 297 44.79 2.74 22.79
CA VAL A 297 46.18 2.52 22.36
C VAL A 297 46.70 3.86 21.87
N LYS A 298 47.69 4.41 22.58
CA LYS A 298 48.52 5.49 22.06
C LYS A 298 49.64 4.87 21.25
N GLU A 299 49.75 5.22 19.98
CA GLU A 299 51.02 5.15 19.25
C GLU A 299 51.39 6.57 18.80
N GLU A 300 52.65 6.93 19.01
CA GLU A 300 53.22 8.23 18.68
C GLU A 300 53.97 8.12 17.34
N ASP A 301 54.07 9.21 16.58
CA ASP A 301 54.82 9.25 15.31
C ASP A 301 56.28 8.76 15.46
N PRO A 302 56.76 8.00 14.46
CA PRO A 302 58.07 8.35 13.93
C PRO A 302 58.14 8.26 12.38
N LYS A 303 58.15 9.46 11.76
CA LYS A 303 59.09 9.96 10.74
C LYS A 303 59.43 9.12 9.49
N GLU A 304 59.51 9.85 8.38
CA GLU A 304 60.02 9.41 7.07
C GLU A 304 61.51 9.01 7.09
N GLU A 305 61.88 8.07 6.21
CA GLU A 305 63.16 8.05 5.50
C GLU A 305 62.95 7.50 4.07
N VAL A 306 63.84 7.80 3.12
CA VAL A 306 63.49 7.92 1.68
C VAL A 306 64.51 7.26 0.73
N CYS A 307 64.02 6.63 -0.36
CA CYS A 307 64.79 6.10 -1.52
C CYS A 307 65.65 4.83 -1.24
N ILE A 308 66.18 4.07 -2.23
CA ILE A 308 66.88 4.46 -3.48
C ILE A 308 66.75 3.42 -4.63
N ALA A 309 66.62 3.93 -5.87
CA ALA A 309 67.06 3.43 -7.21
C ALA A 309 66.64 2.04 -7.81
N GLU A 310 66.19 2.10 -9.08
CA GLU A 310 66.80 1.57 -10.34
C GLU A 310 67.83 0.41 -10.25
N GLU A 311 67.98 -0.53 -11.20
CA GLU A 311 67.37 -0.81 -12.53
C GLU A 311 67.48 -2.36 -12.79
N VAL A 312 66.89 -2.97 -13.83
CA VAL A 312 67.48 -3.27 -15.18
C VAL A 312 66.46 -4.13 -15.98
N LEU A 313 66.54 -4.14 -17.33
CA LEU A 313 65.51 -4.68 -18.24
C LEU A 313 66.12 -5.43 -19.45
N GLU A 314 65.82 -6.72 -19.64
CA GLU A 314 66.08 -7.57 -20.84
C GLU A 314 65.14 -8.81 -20.75
N VAL A 315 64.25 -9.25 -21.68
CA VAL A 315 64.00 -9.17 -23.14
C VAL A 315 64.56 -10.35 -23.95
N GLN A 316 63.77 -10.83 -24.93
CA GLN A 316 64.01 -11.87 -25.97
C GLN A 316 63.74 -13.36 -25.58
N ASP A 317 63.30 -14.27 -26.46
CA ASP A 317 62.44 -14.20 -27.67
C ASP A 317 62.04 -15.64 -28.14
N THR A 318 61.19 -15.76 -29.17
CA THR A 318 60.90 -16.95 -30.03
C THR A 318 59.96 -18.04 -29.50
N GLY A 319 59.25 -18.78 -30.38
CA GLY A 319 58.72 -20.10 -29.95
C GLY A 319 57.68 -20.91 -30.76
N VAL A 320 56.90 -20.36 -31.70
CA VAL A 320 56.17 -21.07 -32.81
C VAL A 320 55.44 -22.42 -32.51
N GLU A 321 54.10 -22.42 -32.69
CA GLU A 321 53.21 -23.56 -33.05
C GLU A 321 53.11 -24.84 -32.19
N LYS A 322 51.86 -25.21 -31.78
CA LYS A 322 51.08 -26.26 -32.49
C LYS A 322 49.62 -26.42 -32.04
N GLU A 323 48.82 -26.95 -32.95
CA GLU A 323 47.38 -27.24 -32.81
C GLU A 323 47.10 -28.51 -32.00
N LYS A 324 45.90 -28.61 -31.41
CA LYS A 324 45.11 -29.86 -31.47
C LYS A 324 43.64 -29.73 -31.07
N GLU A 325 42.78 -30.26 -31.94
CA GLU A 325 41.44 -30.77 -31.64
C GLU A 325 41.55 -32.10 -30.84
N THR A 326 40.51 -32.73 -30.28
CA THR A 326 39.06 -32.41 -30.12
C THR A 326 38.67 -32.79 -28.65
N LYS A 327 37.49 -33.26 -28.16
CA LYS A 327 36.19 -33.70 -28.72
C LYS A 327 35.06 -33.61 -27.66
N THR A 328 33.82 -33.84 -28.10
CA THR A 328 32.64 -34.15 -27.28
C THR A 328 32.44 -35.67 -27.09
N GLU A 329 31.80 -36.06 -25.99
CA GLU A 329 30.96 -37.28 -25.89
C GLU A 329 29.67 -36.96 -25.12
N GLU A 330 28.59 -37.70 -25.40
CA GLU A 330 27.25 -37.58 -24.80
C GLU A 330 26.80 -38.95 -24.23
N LEU A 331 25.62 -38.96 -23.57
CA LEU A 331 24.84 -40.15 -23.17
C LEU A 331 25.38 -40.92 -21.93
N ASP A 332 24.57 -41.66 -21.17
CA ASP A 332 23.13 -41.97 -21.30
C ASP A 332 22.40 -41.97 -19.94
N HIS A 333 21.07 -41.99 -19.96
CA HIS A 333 20.23 -42.27 -18.80
C HIS A 333 20.14 -43.78 -18.50
N PRO A 334 19.63 -44.14 -17.30
CA PRO A 334 18.45 -44.99 -17.32
C PRO A 334 17.28 -44.47 -16.47
N GLN A 335 16.09 -44.95 -16.85
CA GLN A 335 14.79 -44.74 -16.23
C GLN A 335 14.62 -45.73 -15.04
N ASN A 336 13.55 -45.77 -14.24
CA ASN A 336 12.31 -45.00 -14.12
C ASN A 336 11.74 -45.25 -12.70
N ASN A 337 11.04 -44.30 -12.08
CA ASN A 337 9.87 -44.66 -11.27
C ASN A 337 8.91 -43.48 -11.11
N VAL A 338 7.63 -43.72 -11.37
CA VAL A 338 6.61 -42.66 -11.48
C VAL A 338 5.71 -42.68 -10.26
N LYS A 339 5.49 -41.50 -9.67
CA LYS A 339 4.22 -41.17 -9.03
C LYS A 339 3.70 -39.88 -9.63
N GLU A 340 2.43 -39.87 -9.99
CA GLU A 340 1.79 -38.75 -10.64
C GLU A 340 1.62 -37.59 -9.65
N ILE A 341 2.06 -36.41 -10.06
CA ILE A 341 1.63 -35.13 -9.50
C ILE A 341 0.93 -34.41 -10.64
N GLU A 342 -0.34 -34.11 -10.47
CA GLU A 342 -1.17 -33.50 -11.52
C GLU A 342 -0.60 -32.14 -11.92
N LYS A 343 -0.38 -31.93 -13.21
CA LYS A 343 0.12 -30.65 -13.72
C LYS A 343 -1.00 -29.60 -13.63
N PRO A 344 -0.82 -28.47 -12.92
CA PRO A 344 -1.82 -27.41 -12.89
C PRO A 344 -2.06 -26.87 -14.30
N LYS A 345 -3.32 -26.60 -14.61
CA LYS A 345 -3.76 -26.14 -15.93
C LYS A 345 -3.16 -24.76 -16.21
N THR A 346 -2.48 -24.60 -17.33
CA THR A 346 -1.84 -23.32 -17.69
C THR A 346 -2.89 -22.27 -18.04
N GLU A 347 -3.14 -21.34 -17.12
CA GLU A 347 -4.02 -20.21 -17.40
C GLU A 347 -3.43 -19.27 -18.48
N ASN A 348 -4.31 -18.62 -19.25
CA ASN A 348 -3.91 -17.78 -20.38
C ASN A 348 -3.55 -16.35 -19.93
N VAL A 349 -2.46 -16.25 -19.17
CA VAL A 349 -1.95 -14.97 -18.65
C VAL A 349 -1.48 -14.05 -19.80
N PRO A 350 -1.97 -12.79 -19.89
CA PRO A 350 -1.45 -11.80 -20.84
C PRO A 350 -0.05 -11.31 -20.46
N TYR A 351 0.61 -10.59 -21.36
CA TYR A 351 1.95 -10.08 -21.09
C TYR A 351 2.28 -8.81 -21.87
N LEU A 352 3.24 -8.05 -21.33
CA LEU A 352 3.97 -7.02 -22.06
C LEU A 352 5.29 -7.60 -22.58
N ILE A 353 5.81 -7.05 -23.67
CA ILE A 353 7.22 -7.10 -24.02
C ILE A 353 7.76 -5.68 -23.96
N ARG A 354 8.73 -5.42 -23.07
CA ARG A 354 9.43 -4.13 -23.02
C ARG A 354 10.35 -4.02 -24.23
N LYS A 355 10.16 -3.02 -25.09
CA LYS A 355 10.88 -2.95 -26.39
C LYS A 355 12.37 -2.73 -26.22
N ARG A 356 12.78 -2.00 -25.18
CA ARG A 356 14.17 -1.65 -24.86
C ARG A 356 15.00 -2.85 -24.41
N THR A 357 14.51 -3.61 -23.43
CA THR A 357 15.22 -4.76 -22.82
C THR A 357 14.87 -6.11 -23.45
N ARG A 358 13.80 -6.18 -24.25
CA ARG A 358 13.12 -7.42 -24.72
C ARG A 358 12.56 -8.31 -23.61
N GLU A 359 12.52 -7.81 -22.37
CA GLU A 359 11.93 -8.49 -21.23
C GLU A 359 10.44 -8.78 -21.45
N LYS A 360 9.98 -9.96 -21.02
CA LYS A 360 8.60 -10.39 -21.10
C LYS A 360 7.97 -10.40 -19.71
N ILE A 361 6.99 -9.53 -19.50
CA ILE A 361 6.41 -9.21 -18.19
C ILE A 361 4.99 -9.80 -18.15
N LEU A 362 4.70 -10.73 -17.23
CA LEU A 362 3.39 -11.37 -17.13
C LEU A 362 2.41 -10.50 -16.34
N ILE A 363 1.24 -10.20 -16.92
CA ILE A 363 0.15 -9.47 -16.26
C ILE A 363 -0.66 -10.49 -15.46
N ASN A 364 -0.17 -10.82 -14.27
CA ASN A 364 -0.70 -11.87 -13.39
C ASN A 364 -1.72 -11.37 -12.35
N ARG A 365 -2.17 -10.12 -12.45
CA ARG A 365 -3.12 -9.47 -11.53
C ARG A 365 -4.24 -8.77 -12.29
N ASN A 366 -5.38 -8.56 -11.63
CA ASN A 366 -6.52 -7.82 -12.20
C ASN A 366 -6.27 -6.30 -12.20
N LEU A 367 -5.44 -5.81 -11.28
CA LEU A 367 -4.82 -4.49 -11.28
C LEU A 367 -3.31 -4.72 -11.34
N PHE A 368 -2.64 -4.23 -12.38
CA PHE A 368 -1.21 -4.43 -12.61
C PHE A 368 -0.53 -3.09 -12.89
N LYS A 369 0.16 -2.56 -11.87
CA LYS A 369 0.69 -1.20 -11.81
C LYS A 369 2.08 -1.10 -12.44
N LEU A 370 2.32 0.00 -13.14
CA LEU A 370 3.56 0.30 -13.86
C LEU A 370 4.12 1.66 -13.41
N GLY A 371 5.43 1.75 -13.23
CA GLY A 371 6.12 2.99 -12.85
C GLY A 371 7.53 2.74 -12.35
N LYS A 372 8.16 3.77 -11.77
CA LYS A 372 9.55 3.72 -11.29
C LYS A 372 9.72 3.30 -9.82
N GLU A 373 8.65 3.37 -9.01
CA GLU A 373 8.74 3.17 -7.56
C GLU A 373 8.35 1.74 -7.17
N VAL A 374 9.34 0.87 -6.91
CA VAL A 374 9.14 -0.53 -6.48
C VAL A 374 8.14 -0.66 -5.32
N ALA A 375 8.04 0.35 -4.45
CA ALA A 375 7.09 0.36 -3.33
C ALA A 375 5.61 0.52 -3.74
N CYS A 376 5.32 0.93 -4.97
CA CYS A 376 3.97 1.30 -5.43
C CYS A 376 3.49 0.52 -6.67
N VAL A 377 4.35 -0.27 -7.33
CA VAL A 377 4.08 -0.84 -8.67
C VAL A 377 4.34 -2.35 -8.75
N ASP A 378 3.67 -3.04 -9.67
CA ASP A 378 3.82 -4.49 -9.90
C ASP A 378 4.96 -4.83 -10.88
N TYR A 379 5.26 -3.93 -11.81
CA TYR A 379 6.48 -3.96 -12.61
C TYR A 379 7.19 -2.60 -12.55
N CYS A 380 8.45 -2.64 -12.10
CA CYS A 380 9.27 -1.47 -11.89
C CYS A 380 10.12 -1.15 -13.13
N ILE A 381 10.23 0.15 -13.43
CA ILE A 381 11.05 0.72 -14.50
C ILE A 381 12.09 1.64 -13.82
N ASP A 382 12.97 1.03 -13.03
CA ASP A 382 14.00 1.71 -12.22
C ASP A 382 15.02 2.46 -13.08
N ASP A 383 15.41 1.84 -14.20
CA ASP A 383 16.36 2.31 -15.21
C ASP A 383 15.81 3.41 -16.15
N ASN A 384 14.62 3.97 -15.89
CA ASN A 384 14.13 5.14 -16.64
C ASN A 384 13.64 6.29 -15.73
N PRO A 385 14.37 7.42 -15.63
CA PRO A 385 13.99 8.56 -14.78
C PRO A 385 12.82 9.41 -15.30
N THR A 386 12.40 9.27 -16.56
CA THR A 386 11.22 9.99 -17.10
C THR A 386 9.90 9.41 -16.57
N VAL A 387 9.93 8.14 -16.14
CA VAL A 387 8.77 7.41 -15.68
C VAL A 387 8.44 7.81 -14.24
N SER A 388 7.23 8.33 -14.03
CA SER A 388 6.69 8.66 -12.71
C SER A 388 6.67 7.45 -11.75
N ARG A 389 6.75 7.73 -10.45
CA ARG A 389 6.84 6.74 -9.35
C ARG A 389 5.74 5.68 -9.43
N ASN A 390 4.48 6.11 -9.35
CA ASN A 390 3.34 5.40 -9.91
C ASN A 390 3.01 6.10 -11.25
N HIS A 391 2.89 5.37 -12.36
CA HIS A 391 2.74 5.98 -13.69
C HIS A 391 1.42 5.62 -14.34
N ALA A 392 1.14 4.32 -14.48
CA ALA A 392 -0.07 3.83 -15.11
C ALA A 392 -0.49 2.46 -14.58
N ASP A 393 -1.79 2.21 -14.54
CA ASP A 393 -2.35 0.95 -14.11
C ASP A 393 -2.91 0.21 -15.33
N ILE A 394 -2.59 -1.08 -15.48
CA ILE A 394 -3.32 -1.99 -16.37
C ILE A 394 -4.45 -2.65 -15.56
N VAL A 395 -5.68 -2.35 -15.92
CA VAL A 395 -6.90 -2.83 -15.26
C VAL A 395 -7.60 -3.86 -16.14
N ARG A 396 -7.87 -5.04 -15.59
CA ARG A 396 -8.70 -6.08 -16.20
C ARG A 396 -10.17 -5.82 -15.86
N LYS A 397 -10.99 -5.57 -16.89
CA LYS A 397 -12.46 -5.53 -16.80
C LYS A 397 -13.04 -6.81 -17.41
N GLN A 398 -14.36 -6.98 -17.36
CA GLN A 398 -15.04 -8.19 -17.86
C GLN A 398 -14.81 -8.40 -19.38
N ASP A 399 -14.60 -7.33 -20.14
CA ASP A 399 -14.55 -7.31 -21.60
C ASP A 399 -13.15 -7.04 -22.19
N GLY A 400 -12.11 -6.94 -21.35
CA GLY A 400 -10.73 -6.72 -21.79
C GLY A 400 -9.78 -6.16 -20.74
N TYR A 401 -8.62 -5.69 -21.21
CA TYR A 401 -7.63 -4.97 -20.41
C TYR A 401 -7.59 -3.51 -20.85
N TYR A 402 -7.32 -2.62 -19.90
CA TYR A 402 -7.35 -1.17 -20.08
C TYR A 402 -6.10 -0.56 -19.44
N LEU A 403 -5.49 0.42 -20.10
CA LEU A 403 -4.48 1.29 -19.48
C LEU A 403 -5.16 2.52 -18.89
N VAL A 404 -4.72 2.94 -17.70
CA VAL A 404 -5.16 4.15 -17.00
C VAL A 404 -3.93 4.94 -16.60
N ASP A 405 -3.82 6.20 -17.03
CA ASP A 405 -2.74 7.09 -16.59
C ASP A 405 -2.99 7.61 -15.18
N LYS A 406 -2.05 7.41 -14.24
CA LYS A 406 -2.19 7.80 -12.82
C LYS A 406 -1.67 9.21 -12.55
N ASN A 407 -2.08 10.16 -13.41
CA ASN A 407 -1.63 11.54 -13.45
C ASN A 407 -0.10 11.66 -13.53
N SER A 408 0.49 10.94 -14.50
CA SER A 408 1.94 10.89 -14.69
C SER A 408 2.48 12.16 -15.35
N LEU A 409 3.70 12.55 -14.96
CA LEU A 409 4.32 13.82 -15.36
C LEU A 409 4.54 13.94 -16.88
N ASN A 410 4.86 12.81 -17.53
CA ASN A 410 5.18 12.75 -18.96
C ASN A 410 4.10 12.04 -19.80
N HIS A 411 3.03 11.58 -19.13
CA HIS A 411 1.84 10.94 -19.70
C HIS A 411 2.04 9.56 -20.35
N SER A 412 0.93 8.82 -20.38
CA SER A 412 0.76 7.55 -21.07
C SER A 412 0.10 7.71 -22.45
N PHE A 413 0.46 6.82 -23.37
CA PHE A 413 -0.06 6.77 -24.74
C PHE A 413 -0.37 5.32 -25.13
N VAL A 414 -1.43 5.11 -25.92
CA VAL A 414 -1.73 3.82 -26.57
C VAL A 414 -1.80 4.04 -28.07
N ASN A 415 -1.01 3.27 -28.84
CA ASN A 415 -0.83 3.41 -30.29
C ASN A 415 -0.54 4.87 -30.72
N GLY A 416 0.31 5.57 -29.95
CA GLY A 416 0.68 6.97 -30.18
C GLY A 416 -0.39 8.01 -29.79
N LYS A 417 -1.59 7.59 -29.39
CA LYS A 417 -2.64 8.51 -28.88
C LYS A 417 -2.50 8.66 -27.37
N LYS A 418 -2.27 9.88 -26.91
CA LYS A 418 -2.24 10.28 -25.49
C LYS A 418 -3.55 9.86 -24.78
N LEU A 419 -3.44 9.53 -23.50
CA LEU A 419 -4.58 9.35 -22.58
C LEU A 419 -4.87 10.68 -21.87
N ALA A 420 -6.14 10.98 -21.60
CA ALA A 420 -6.47 11.92 -20.52
C ALA A 420 -6.13 11.28 -19.16
N ALA A 421 -5.91 12.11 -18.13
CA ALA A 421 -5.68 11.59 -16.77
C ALA A 421 -6.88 10.75 -16.32
N ASP A 422 -6.62 9.60 -15.69
CA ASP A 422 -7.62 8.62 -15.26
C ASP A 422 -8.55 8.06 -16.38
N GLU A 423 -8.24 8.27 -17.66
CA GLU A 423 -8.98 7.69 -18.79
C GLU A 423 -8.69 6.18 -18.96
N TYR A 424 -9.74 5.36 -18.98
CA TYR A 424 -9.65 3.92 -19.30
C TYR A 424 -9.52 3.69 -20.82
N ARG A 425 -8.29 3.58 -21.33
CA ARG A 425 -8.05 3.25 -22.75
C ARG A 425 -7.88 1.74 -22.96
N LYS A 426 -8.77 1.13 -23.74
CA LYS A 426 -8.76 -0.32 -24.02
C LYS A 426 -7.48 -0.76 -24.75
N LEU A 427 -6.95 -1.92 -24.38
CA LEU A 427 -5.75 -2.53 -24.94
C LEU A 427 -6.11 -3.68 -25.88
N GLU A 428 -5.59 -3.60 -27.12
CA GLU A 428 -5.79 -4.60 -28.17
C GLU A 428 -4.54 -5.46 -28.33
N ASN A 429 -4.69 -6.73 -28.73
CA ASN A 429 -3.54 -7.63 -28.89
C ASN A 429 -2.57 -7.13 -29.98
N GLY A 430 -1.35 -6.80 -29.58
CA GLY A 430 -0.30 -6.21 -30.41
C GLY A 430 -0.22 -4.68 -30.35
N CYS A 431 -1.01 -4.01 -29.51
CA CYS A 431 -0.92 -2.56 -29.36
C CYS A 431 0.37 -2.11 -28.67
N LEU A 432 0.82 -0.91 -29.02
CA LEU A 432 1.93 -0.23 -28.36
C LEU A 432 1.40 0.57 -27.16
N ILE A 433 1.94 0.30 -25.98
CA ILE A 433 1.81 1.14 -24.78
C ILE A 433 3.10 1.95 -24.66
N GLN A 434 2.99 3.24 -24.38
CA GLN A 434 4.15 4.08 -24.09
C GLN A 434 3.89 4.85 -22.78
N LEU A 435 4.86 4.80 -21.87
CA LEU A 435 4.87 5.47 -20.57
C LEU A 435 6.06 6.43 -20.56
N ALA A 436 5.82 7.74 -20.59
CA ALA A 436 6.84 8.73 -20.94
C ALA A 436 7.53 8.40 -22.29
N ASP A 437 8.80 7.99 -22.29
CA ASP A 437 9.57 7.52 -23.44
C ASP A 437 9.82 6.00 -23.46
N GLU A 438 9.35 5.25 -22.44
CA GLU A 438 9.46 3.79 -22.41
C GLU A 438 8.31 3.13 -23.17
N VAL A 439 8.62 2.14 -24.03
CA VAL A 439 7.62 1.53 -24.94
C VAL A 439 7.51 0.02 -24.73
N PHE A 440 6.28 -0.47 -24.67
CA PHE A 440 5.89 -1.86 -24.47
C PHE A 440 4.95 -2.34 -25.60
N GLU A 441 5.02 -3.63 -25.94
CA GLU A 441 4.07 -4.32 -26.82
C GLU A 441 3.17 -5.23 -25.96
N PHE A 442 1.86 -5.00 -25.95
CA PHE A 442 0.90 -5.80 -25.16
C PHE A 442 0.34 -6.98 -25.97
N TYR A 443 0.24 -8.16 -25.35
CA TYR A 443 -0.24 -9.38 -26.00
C TYR A 443 -1.22 -10.18 -25.13
N LEU A 444 -2.32 -10.60 -25.76
CA LEU A 444 -3.27 -11.60 -25.25
C LEU A 444 -2.86 -12.97 -25.78
N LYS A 445 -2.61 -13.95 -24.90
CA LYS A 445 -2.19 -15.29 -25.33
C LYS A 445 -3.36 -16.16 -25.82
N ASN A 446 -3.99 -15.75 -26.93
CA ASN A 446 -4.82 -16.62 -27.76
C ASN A 446 -4.87 -16.09 -29.20
N GLY A 447 -3.86 -16.41 -30.00
CA GLY A 447 -3.74 -15.99 -31.40
C GLY A 447 -2.40 -16.38 -31.99
N LYS A 448 -2.38 -16.83 -33.24
CA LYS A 448 -1.14 -17.06 -33.99
C LYS A 448 -0.49 -15.72 -34.30
N LYS A 449 0.84 -15.69 -34.51
CA LYS A 449 1.42 -14.64 -35.37
C LYS A 449 0.65 -14.67 -36.70
N LEU A 450 0.04 -13.56 -37.11
CA LEU A 450 -0.13 -13.31 -38.53
C LEU A 450 1.27 -13.05 -39.08
N THR A 451 1.93 -14.12 -39.50
CA THR A 451 3.05 -14.00 -40.44
C THR A 451 2.48 -13.39 -41.70
N ASN A 452 2.84 -12.14 -42.01
CA ASN A 452 2.54 -11.54 -43.31
C ASN A 452 3.16 -12.43 -44.38
N LYS A 453 2.32 -13.28 -44.97
CA LYS A 453 2.66 -14.11 -46.11
C LYS A 453 2.96 -13.13 -47.24
N LYS A 454 4.23 -13.01 -47.64
CA LYS A 454 4.59 -12.24 -48.84
C LYS A 454 3.77 -12.80 -49.99
N GLU A 455 2.83 -12.01 -50.48
CA GLU A 455 2.14 -12.35 -51.71
C GLU A 455 3.17 -12.25 -52.84
N LYS A 456 3.38 -13.38 -53.52
CA LYS A 456 3.95 -13.34 -54.86
C LYS A 456 2.84 -12.92 -55.81
N GLN A 457 3.02 -11.77 -56.42
CA GLN A 457 2.86 -11.63 -57.87
C GLN A 457 4.18 -11.11 -58.41
#